data_AF-A0A0K9P1B3-F1
#
_entry.id   AF-A0A0K9P1B3-F1
#
_cell.length_a   1.000
_cell.length_b   1.000
_cell.length_c   1.000
_cell.angle_alpha   90.00
_cell.angle_beta   90.00
_cell.angle_gamma   90.00
#
_symmetry.space_group_name_H-M   'P 1'
#
loop_
_entity.id
_entity.type
_entity.pdbx_description
1 polymer ?
#
loop_
_entity_poly.entity_id
_entity_poly.type
_entity_poly.pdbx_seq_one_letter_code
_entity_poly.pdbx_strand_id
1 'polypeptide(L)'
;MMQRSNSFKQSLLGHMLVGLRLGGAWGRFGKVVSTTDAILVERKEAVKVSADVAMALARGGARWSNALISNIYGGGKEKNKLVVRSMVGCSRFQKLRFQRLVAKLQQCRRGPTRRRMVENKKILKRILRRRKTWSNNTTIINHDRNAKCVAKNITKKRLFVLKSLVPGGQAMDDELFFLGETIDYIISLRAQVDVMRSLARSVDSKSSLPTMLSCSRSGESVDRG
;
A
#
# COMPACT_ATOMS: atom_id res chain seq x y z
N MET A 1 2.71 21.70 8.16
CA MET A 1 2.63 20.52 7.26
C MET A 1 3.02 19.27 8.06
N MET A 2 2.14 18.29 8.25
CA MET A 2 2.51 17.04 8.96
C MET A 2 3.52 16.24 8.14
N GLN A 3 4.74 16.08 8.66
CA GLN A 3 5.84 15.34 8.05
C GLN A 3 6.19 14.13 8.92
N ARG A 4 6.60 13.02 8.30
CA ARG A 4 7.22 11.90 9.02
C ARG A 4 8.53 12.35 9.68
N SER A 5 8.89 11.69 10.77
CA SER A 5 10.22 11.83 11.37
C SER A 5 11.33 11.44 10.38
N ASN A 6 12.51 12.03 10.57
CA ASN A 6 13.70 11.66 9.80
C ASN A 6 14.06 10.18 10.01
N SER A 7 13.84 9.63 11.21
CA SER A 7 14.05 8.21 11.50
C SER A 7 13.21 7.29 10.60
N PHE A 8 11.96 7.67 10.31
CA PHE A 8 11.13 6.91 9.37
C PHE A 8 11.69 6.98 7.95
N LYS A 9 12.06 8.18 7.47
CA LYS A 9 12.62 8.35 6.12
C LYS A 9 13.92 7.56 5.95
N GLN A 10 14.77 7.51 6.99
CA GLN A 10 16.00 6.70 6.99
C GLN A 10 15.72 5.20 6.99
N SER A 11 14.78 4.73 7.82
CA SER A 11 14.37 3.32 7.82
C SER A 11 13.77 2.90 6.48
N LEU A 12 12.92 3.75 5.90
CA LEU A 12 12.35 3.58 4.56
C LEU A 12 13.45 3.47 3.51
N LEU A 13 14.40 4.40 3.50
CA LEU A 13 15.54 4.40 2.58
C LEU A 13 16.37 3.12 2.72
N GLY A 14 16.68 2.71 3.95
CA GLY A 14 17.43 1.49 4.24
C GLY A 14 16.76 0.24 3.66
N HIS A 15 15.46 0.07 3.92
CA HIS A 15 14.70 -1.04 3.33
C HIS A 15 14.61 -0.93 1.80
N MET A 16 14.42 0.27 1.26
CA MET A 16 14.33 0.50 -0.19
C MET A 16 15.63 0.13 -0.91
N LEU A 17 16.79 0.49 -0.36
CA LEU A 17 18.10 0.12 -0.92
C LEU A 17 18.31 -1.40 -0.92
N VAL A 18 17.84 -2.11 0.11
CA VAL A 18 17.85 -3.59 0.12
C VAL A 18 16.98 -4.14 -1.02
N GLY A 19 15.76 -3.63 -1.18
CA GLY A 19 14.86 -4.04 -2.26
C GLY A 19 15.43 -3.78 -3.66
N LEU A 20 16.03 -2.61 -3.88
CA LEU A 20 16.65 -2.25 -5.16
C LEU A 20 17.89 -3.10 -5.50
N ARG A 21 18.72 -3.43 -4.50
CA ARG A 21 19.86 -4.35 -4.70
C ARG A 21 19.40 -5.74 -5.12
N LEU A 22 18.32 -6.24 -4.51
CA LEU A 22 17.70 -7.51 -4.88
C LEU A 22 17.07 -7.44 -6.28
N GLY A 23 16.45 -6.31 -6.64
CA GLY A 23 15.91 -6.03 -7.97
C GLY A 23 16.98 -5.99 -9.07
N GLY A 24 18.20 -5.52 -8.75
CA GLY A 24 19.34 -5.60 -9.67
C GLY A 24 19.78 -7.03 -10.02
N ALA A 25 19.48 -8.00 -9.15
CA ALA A 25 19.69 -9.42 -9.42
C ALA A 25 18.59 -10.06 -10.27
N TRP A 26 17.46 -9.36 -10.52
CA TRP A 26 16.37 -9.88 -11.36
C TRP A 26 16.80 -10.04 -12.83
N GLY A 27 17.74 -9.22 -13.30
CA GLY A 27 18.36 -9.38 -14.63
C GLY A 27 19.29 -10.59 -14.76
N ARG A 28 19.62 -11.28 -13.65
CA ARG A 28 20.53 -12.44 -13.65
C ARG A 28 19.82 -13.79 -13.69
N PHE A 29 18.50 -13.82 -13.45
CA PHE A 29 17.68 -15.05 -13.39
C PHE A 29 16.97 -15.39 -14.70
N GLY A 30 17.18 -14.63 -15.78
CA GLY A 30 16.56 -14.91 -17.07
C GLY A 30 17.38 -14.32 -18.20
N LYS A 31 18.42 -15.03 -18.63
CA LYS A 31 18.98 -14.87 -19.98
C LYS A 31 17.97 -15.47 -20.97
N VAL A 32 16.84 -14.80 -21.12
CA VAL A 32 15.92 -14.99 -22.24
C VAL A 32 15.88 -13.62 -22.91
N VAL A 33 16.21 -13.58 -24.20
CA VAL A 33 16.14 -12.39 -25.05
C VAL A 33 14.70 -11.90 -25.00
N SER A 34 14.44 -10.99 -24.07
CA SER A 34 13.18 -10.30 -23.90
C SER A 34 13.35 -8.93 -24.53
N THR A 35 12.32 -8.46 -25.23
CA THR A 35 12.26 -7.11 -25.75
C THR A 35 12.58 -6.10 -24.64
N THR A 36 13.26 -5.02 -24.99
CA THR A 36 13.63 -3.92 -24.07
C THR A 36 12.45 -3.45 -23.22
N ASP A 37 11.25 -3.46 -23.79
CA ASP A 37 10.00 -3.09 -23.11
C ASP A 37 9.61 -4.03 -21.98
N ALA A 38 9.77 -5.35 -22.16
CA ALA A 38 9.48 -6.33 -21.13
C ALA A 38 10.42 -6.15 -19.92
N ILE A 39 11.70 -5.89 -20.17
CA ILE A 39 12.70 -5.61 -19.12
C ILE A 39 12.35 -4.33 -18.35
N LEU A 40 11.90 -3.28 -19.04
CA LEU A 40 11.50 -2.03 -18.41
C LEU A 40 10.24 -2.20 -17.53
N VAL A 41 9.26 -2.98 -17.98
CA VAL A 41 8.06 -3.30 -17.19
C VAL A 41 8.44 -4.05 -15.91
N GLU A 42 9.31 -5.06 -16.01
CA GLU A 42 9.78 -5.80 -14.83
C GLU A 42 10.53 -4.92 -13.84
N ARG A 43 11.41 -4.02 -14.33
CA ARG A 43 12.13 -3.07 -13.47
C ARG A 43 11.20 -2.09 -12.77
N LYS A 44 10.21 -1.53 -13.50
CA LYS A 44 9.20 -0.64 -12.91
C LYS A 44 8.39 -1.35 -11.82
N GLU A 45 8.02 -2.60 -12.06
CA GLU A 45 7.32 -3.41 -11.05
C GLU A 45 8.22 -3.68 -9.84
N ALA A 46 9.48 -4.06 -10.04
CA ALA A 46 10.42 -4.32 -8.95
C ALA A 46 10.65 -3.10 -8.06
N VAL A 47 10.79 -1.91 -8.67
CA VAL A 47 10.93 -0.64 -7.95
C VAL A 47 9.66 -0.37 -7.14
N LYS A 48 8.48 -0.53 -7.73
CA LYS A 48 7.19 -0.34 -7.03
C LYS A 48 7.06 -1.28 -5.84
N VAL A 49 7.29 -2.57 -6.04
CA VAL A 49 7.18 -3.59 -4.98
C VAL A 49 8.19 -3.31 -3.87
N SER A 50 9.43 -2.96 -4.22
CA SER A 50 10.47 -2.61 -3.23
C SER A 50 10.07 -1.39 -2.41
N ALA A 51 9.53 -0.35 -3.05
CA ALA A 51 9.10 0.86 -2.37
C ALA A 51 7.91 0.60 -1.44
N ASP A 52 6.92 -0.18 -1.88
CA ASP A 52 5.74 -0.54 -1.09
C ASP A 52 6.14 -1.39 0.13
N VAL A 53 6.95 -2.42 -0.07
CA VAL A 53 7.44 -3.29 1.02
C VAL A 53 8.31 -2.48 2.00
N ALA A 54 9.20 -1.62 1.51
CA ALA A 54 10.03 -0.77 2.36
C ALA A 54 9.19 0.19 3.21
N MET A 55 8.17 0.82 2.63
CA MET A 55 7.24 1.70 3.35
C MET A 55 6.45 0.97 4.42
N ALA A 56 5.96 -0.24 4.13
CA ALA A 56 5.27 -1.05 5.12
C ALA A 56 6.20 -1.49 6.27
N LEU A 57 7.43 -1.91 5.94
CA LEU A 57 8.43 -2.34 6.92
C LEU A 57 8.89 -1.19 7.83
N ALA A 58 9.18 -0.02 7.25
CA ALA A 58 9.60 1.16 7.97
C ALA A 58 8.50 1.69 8.91
N ARG A 59 7.23 1.50 8.52
CA ARG A 59 6.13 1.85 9.41
C ARG A 59 6.02 0.88 10.57
N GLY A 60 5.86 -0.41 10.28
CA GLY A 60 5.61 -1.44 11.27
C GLY A 60 4.28 -1.26 12.03
N GLY A 61 3.55 -2.36 12.22
CA GLY A 61 2.40 -2.41 13.14
C GLY A 61 1.11 -1.73 12.67
N ALA A 62 1.13 -0.90 11.62
CA ALA A 62 -0.10 -0.34 11.03
C ALA A 62 -0.88 -1.40 10.26
N ARG A 63 -2.21 -1.37 10.31
CA ARG A 63 -3.03 -2.36 9.58
C ARG A 63 -2.86 -2.23 8.07
N TRP A 64 -2.75 -1.00 7.56
CA TRP A 64 -2.46 -0.78 6.14
C TRP A 64 -1.11 -1.35 5.73
N SER A 65 -0.08 -1.28 6.58
CA SER A 65 1.26 -1.82 6.29
C SER A 65 1.23 -3.36 6.14
N ASN A 66 0.51 -4.05 7.04
CA ASN A 66 0.36 -5.50 6.98
C ASN A 66 -0.49 -5.93 5.77
N ALA A 67 -1.56 -5.18 5.47
CA ALA A 67 -2.39 -5.42 4.30
C ALA A 67 -1.59 -5.26 3.00
N LEU A 68 -0.72 -4.24 2.92
CA LEU A 68 0.14 -4.00 1.76
C LEU A 68 1.09 -5.19 1.51
N ILE A 69 1.80 -5.66 2.54
CA ILE A 69 2.69 -6.83 2.43
C ILE A 69 1.90 -8.09 2.06
N SER A 70 0.72 -8.28 2.67
CA SER A 70 -0.16 -9.41 2.37
C SER A 70 -0.65 -9.40 0.93
N ASN A 71 -1.01 -8.23 0.39
CA ASN A 71 -1.45 -8.09 -1.00
C ASN A 71 -0.32 -8.44 -1.97
N ILE A 72 0.89 -7.90 -1.73
CA ILE A 72 2.06 -8.19 -2.57
C ILE A 72 2.42 -9.69 -2.54
N TYR A 73 2.39 -10.31 -1.36
CA TYR A 73 2.63 -11.75 -1.22
C TYR A 73 1.51 -12.62 -1.83
N GLY A 74 0.27 -12.13 -1.79
CA GLY A 74 -0.92 -12.85 -2.26
C GLY A 74 -1.12 -12.82 -3.77
N GLY A 75 -0.50 -11.87 -4.47
CA GLY A 75 -0.70 -11.60 -5.90
C GLY A 75 -0.08 -12.62 -6.87
N GLY A 76 0.23 -13.85 -6.43
CA GLY A 76 0.66 -14.97 -7.28
C GLY A 76 2.08 -14.89 -7.86
N LYS A 77 2.72 -13.72 -7.91
CA LYS A 77 4.07 -13.56 -8.50
C LYS A 77 5.16 -14.03 -7.54
N GLU A 78 5.84 -15.13 -7.86
CA GLU A 78 6.97 -15.66 -7.07
C GLU A 78 8.09 -14.64 -6.85
N LYS A 79 8.44 -13.85 -7.89
CA LYS A 79 9.45 -12.77 -7.79
C LYS A 79 9.12 -11.78 -6.65
N ASN A 80 7.85 -11.41 -6.49
CA ASN A 80 7.41 -10.49 -5.44
C ASN A 80 7.51 -11.13 -4.05
N LYS A 81 7.21 -12.43 -3.94
CA LYS A 81 7.35 -13.18 -2.68
C LYS A 81 8.80 -13.24 -2.23
N LEU A 82 9.73 -13.44 -3.16
CA LEU A 82 11.17 -13.45 -2.87
C LEU A 82 11.65 -12.10 -2.34
N VAL A 83 11.25 -10.99 -2.97
CA VAL A 83 11.60 -9.64 -2.49
C VAL A 83 11.04 -9.40 -1.09
N VAL A 84 9.76 -9.71 -0.85
CA VAL A 84 9.16 -9.61 0.48
C VAL A 84 9.94 -10.44 1.50
N ARG A 85 10.22 -11.71 1.19
CA ARG A 85 10.94 -12.62 2.10
C ARG A 85 12.33 -12.11 2.43
N SER A 86 13.06 -11.63 1.44
CA SER A 86 14.43 -11.11 1.61
C SER A 86 14.48 -9.77 2.35
N MET A 87 13.49 -8.89 2.15
CA MET A 87 13.44 -7.58 2.84
C MET A 87 12.92 -7.68 4.28
N VAL A 88 11.94 -8.56 4.52
CA VAL A 88 11.33 -8.74 5.85
C VAL A 88 12.23 -9.56 6.79
N GLY A 89 13.05 -10.46 6.22
CA GLY A 89 13.86 -11.43 6.97
C GLY A 89 13.02 -12.60 7.52
N CYS A 90 13.65 -13.75 7.78
CA CYS A 90 12.94 -15.00 8.13
C CYS A 90 12.03 -14.89 9.37
N SER A 91 12.43 -14.18 10.43
CA SER A 91 11.68 -14.15 11.70
C SER A 91 10.40 -13.30 11.63
N ARG A 92 10.45 -12.11 11.03
CA ARG A 92 9.25 -11.27 10.81
C ARG A 92 8.36 -11.87 9.72
N PHE A 93 8.95 -12.55 8.75
CA PHE A 93 8.23 -13.23 7.67
C PHE A 93 7.37 -14.38 8.20
N GLN A 94 7.89 -15.19 9.13
CA GLN A 94 7.11 -16.24 9.79
C GLN A 94 5.93 -15.66 10.59
N LYS A 95 6.11 -14.54 11.31
CA LYS A 95 5.03 -13.86 12.05
C LYS A 95 3.92 -13.34 11.13
N LEU A 96 4.26 -12.73 9.99
CA LEU A 96 3.28 -12.28 9.00
C LEU A 96 2.55 -13.45 8.32
N ARG A 97 3.27 -14.54 8.02
CA ARG A 97 2.69 -15.78 7.48
C ARG A 97 1.70 -16.39 8.48
N PHE A 98 2.06 -16.44 9.76
CA PHE A 98 1.19 -16.92 10.84
C PHE A 98 -0.04 -16.04 11.01
N GLN A 99 0.10 -14.72 11.04
CA GLN A 99 -1.03 -13.78 11.12
C GLN A 99 -2.00 -13.93 9.93
N ARG A 100 -1.48 -14.18 8.71
CA ARG A 100 -2.31 -14.43 7.53
C ARG A 100 -3.03 -15.78 7.60
N LEU A 101 -2.38 -16.83 8.10
CA LEU A 101 -3.01 -18.12 8.35
C LEU A 101 -4.13 -17.98 9.38
N VAL A 102 -3.89 -17.28 10.48
CA VAL A 102 -4.90 -16.97 11.50
C VAL A 102 -6.06 -16.16 10.90
N ALA A 103 -5.78 -15.15 10.08
CA ALA A 103 -6.82 -14.36 9.43
C ALA A 103 -7.67 -15.18 8.43
N LYS A 104 -7.04 -16.08 7.66
CA LYS A 104 -7.75 -17.03 6.78
C LYS A 104 -8.64 -17.99 7.58
N LEU A 105 -8.11 -18.56 8.67
CA LEU A 105 -8.89 -19.44 9.55
C LEU A 105 -10.06 -18.71 10.22
N GLN A 106 -9.89 -17.45 10.62
CA GLN A 106 -10.96 -16.60 11.15
C GLN A 106 -12.02 -16.26 10.10
N GLN A 107 -11.63 -16.06 8.83
CA GLN A 107 -12.57 -15.88 7.72
C GLN A 107 -13.37 -17.16 7.44
N CYS A 108 -12.76 -18.35 7.57
CA CYS A 108 -13.48 -19.63 7.48
C CYS A 108 -14.46 -19.84 8.65
N ARG A 109 -14.19 -19.29 9.84
CA ARG A 109 -15.17 -19.25 10.95
C ARG A 109 -16.29 -18.21 10.75
N ARG A 110 -16.15 -17.30 9.77
CA ARG A 110 -17.17 -16.33 9.36
C ARG A 110 -17.83 -16.72 8.02
N GLY A 111 -17.96 -18.03 7.76
CA GLY A 111 -18.95 -18.59 6.82
C GLY A 111 -20.39 -18.27 7.27
N PRO A 112 -21.41 -18.43 6.41
CA PRO A 112 -22.59 -17.57 6.34
C PRO A 112 -23.59 -17.78 7.49
N THR A 113 -23.34 -17.16 8.65
CA THR A 113 -24.34 -17.05 9.74
C THR A 113 -25.43 -15.99 9.47
N ARG A 114 -25.72 -15.70 8.19
CA ARG A 114 -26.85 -14.84 7.77
C ARG A 114 -27.93 -15.57 6.95
N ARG A 115 -28.00 -16.91 7.01
CA ARG A 115 -29.13 -17.68 6.44
C ARG A 115 -29.91 -18.51 7.47
N ARG A 116 -30.05 -17.99 8.69
CA ARG A 116 -31.11 -18.41 9.61
C ARG A 116 -31.80 -17.20 10.24
N MET A 117 -32.27 -16.31 9.36
CA MET A 117 -33.35 -15.39 9.70
C MET A 117 -34.41 -15.47 8.59
N VAL A 118 -34.91 -16.70 8.39
CA VAL A 118 -36.20 -16.93 7.76
C VAL A 118 -37.18 -17.22 8.89
N GLU A 119 -37.40 -16.24 9.76
CA GLU A 119 -38.49 -16.31 10.71
C GLU A 119 -39.30 -15.02 10.62
N ASN A 120 -40.49 -15.19 10.06
CA ASN A 120 -41.65 -14.30 10.15
C ASN A 120 -41.54 -12.86 9.61
N LYS A 121 -41.35 -12.75 8.29
CA LYS A 121 -41.69 -11.54 7.51
C LYS A 121 -43.13 -11.05 7.75
N LYS A 122 -44.04 -11.90 8.25
CA LYS A 122 -45.43 -11.55 8.57
C LYS A 122 -45.56 -10.68 9.83
N ILE A 123 -44.75 -10.91 10.87
CA ILE A 123 -44.80 -10.14 12.13
C ILE A 123 -44.24 -8.74 11.91
N LEU A 124 -43.09 -8.62 11.24
CA LEU A 124 -42.48 -7.34 10.92
C LEU A 124 -43.40 -6.48 10.02
N LYS A 125 -44.07 -7.10 9.03
CA LYS A 125 -45.08 -6.41 8.21
C LYS A 125 -46.29 -5.95 9.03
N ARG A 126 -46.69 -6.69 10.07
CA ARG A 126 -47.81 -6.32 10.97
C ARG A 126 -47.46 -5.12 11.86
N ILE A 127 -46.23 -5.09 12.38
CA ILE A 127 -45.70 -3.98 13.21
C ILE A 127 -45.53 -2.70 12.36
N LEU A 128 -44.99 -2.82 11.15
CA LEU A 128 -44.82 -1.69 10.23
C LEU A 128 -46.15 -1.11 9.73
N ARG A 129 -47.18 -1.96 9.53
CA ARG A 129 -48.54 -1.49 9.16
C ARG A 129 -49.21 -0.72 10.30
N ARG A 130 -49.07 -1.17 11.56
CA ARG A 130 -49.62 -0.44 12.73
C ARG A 130 -48.95 0.91 12.98
N ARG A 131 -47.68 1.08 12.58
CA ARG A 131 -46.96 2.36 12.72
C ARG A 131 -47.33 3.41 11.68
N LYS A 132 -47.80 3.01 10.49
CA LYS A 132 -48.17 3.95 9.43
C LYS A 132 -49.43 4.75 9.76
N THR A 133 -50.33 4.20 10.57
CA THR A 133 -51.60 4.86 10.92
C THR A 133 -51.45 5.96 11.98
N TRP A 134 -50.31 6.08 12.66
CA TRP A 134 -50.10 7.07 13.73
C TRP A 134 -49.39 8.35 13.25
N SER A 135 -48.71 8.35 12.10
CA SER A 135 -47.76 9.42 11.75
C SER A 135 -48.28 10.37 10.66
N ASN A 136 -49.41 11.02 10.90
CA ASN A 136 -49.98 12.01 9.95
C ASN A 136 -49.60 13.47 10.24
N ASN A 137 -48.55 13.75 11.02
CA ASN A 137 -48.14 15.13 11.33
C ASN A 137 -46.62 15.40 11.19
N THR A 138 -45.99 14.93 10.10
CA THR A 138 -44.51 14.79 10.03
C THR A 138 -43.88 15.35 8.75
N THR A 139 -44.44 16.34 8.07
CA THR A 139 -43.83 16.87 6.82
C THR A 139 -42.48 17.56 7.07
N ILE A 140 -42.35 18.38 8.11
CA ILE A 140 -41.11 19.12 8.43
C ILE A 140 -40.02 18.19 8.99
N ILE A 141 -40.37 17.31 9.93
CA ILE A 141 -39.44 16.34 10.53
C ILE A 141 -38.98 15.29 9.50
N ASN A 142 -39.82 14.94 8.52
CA ASN A 142 -39.43 14.01 7.45
C ASN A 142 -38.47 14.64 6.45
N HIS A 143 -38.54 15.95 6.20
CA HIS A 143 -37.58 16.62 5.31
C HIS A 143 -36.17 16.63 5.91
N ASP A 144 -36.02 16.96 7.19
CA ASP A 144 -34.74 16.90 7.92
C ASP A 144 -34.21 15.45 8.03
N ARG A 145 -35.09 14.48 8.32
CA ARG A 145 -34.71 13.05 8.32
C ARG A 145 -34.28 12.56 6.93
N ASN A 146 -34.93 13.03 5.86
CA ASN A 146 -34.56 12.72 4.48
C ASN A 146 -33.23 13.36 4.13
N ALA A 147 -33.00 14.64 4.45
CA ALA A 147 -31.73 15.33 4.25
C ALA A 147 -30.58 14.63 5.02
N LYS A 148 -30.81 14.25 6.27
CA LYS A 148 -29.87 13.46 7.10
C LYS A 148 -29.62 12.07 6.53
N CYS A 149 -30.65 11.41 5.99
CA CYS A 149 -30.52 10.11 5.33
C CYS A 149 -29.69 10.21 4.05
N VAL A 150 -29.93 11.25 3.25
CA VAL A 150 -29.16 11.57 2.03
C VAL A 150 -27.71 11.88 2.38
N ALA A 151 -27.46 12.75 3.37
CA ALA A 151 -26.11 13.06 3.84
C ALA A 151 -25.37 11.81 4.33
N LYS A 152 -26.03 10.95 5.12
CA LYS A 152 -25.48 9.67 5.56
C LYS A 152 -25.16 8.72 4.40
N ASN A 153 -25.99 8.68 3.36
CA ASN A 153 -25.72 7.83 2.20
C ASN A 153 -24.54 8.37 1.38
N ILE A 154 -24.40 9.69 1.26
CA ILE A 154 -23.25 10.32 0.61
C ILE A 154 -21.96 10.04 1.39
N THR A 155 -21.96 10.21 2.71
CA THR A 155 -20.77 9.93 3.54
C THR A 155 -20.41 8.45 3.50
N LYS A 156 -21.38 7.54 3.54
CA LYS A 156 -21.14 6.09 3.36
C LYS A 156 -20.51 5.76 2.02
N LYS A 157 -20.99 6.35 0.92
CA LYS A 157 -20.41 6.15 -0.42
C LYS A 157 -18.97 6.66 -0.49
N ARG A 158 -18.72 7.87 0.04
CA ARG A 158 -17.37 8.45 0.08
C ARG A 158 -16.42 7.61 0.95
N LEU A 159 -16.89 7.17 2.11
CA LEU A 159 -16.14 6.30 3.01
C LEU A 159 -15.84 4.95 2.35
N PHE A 160 -16.78 4.39 1.59
CA PHE A 160 -16.56 3.16 0.83
C PHE A 160 -15.43 3.30 -0.19
N VAL A 161 -15.44 4.39 -0.97
CA VAL A 161 -14.35 4.71 -1.91
C VAL A 161 -13.02 4.91 -1.17
N LEU A 162 -13.03 5.60 -0.03
CA LEU A 162 -11.82 5.78 0.77
C LEU A 162 -11.28 4.44 1.30
N LYS A 163 -12.17 3.54 1.76
CA LYS A 163 -11.82 2.19 2.22
C LYS A 163 -11.24 1.31 1.12
N SER A 164 -11.58 1.55 -0.15
CA SER A 164 -10.98 0.83 -1.28
C SER A 164 -9.59 1.36 -1.68
N LEU A 165 -9.27 2.60 -1.32
CA LEU A 165 -7.97 3.22 -1.62
C LEU A 165 -6.91 2.88 -0.56
N VAL A 166 -7.29 2.78 0.71
CA VAL A 166 -6.37 2.45 1.79
C VAL A 166 -6.17 0.93 1.85
N PRO A 167 -4.93 0.41 1.81
CA PRO A 167 -4.67 -1.01 1.94
C PRO A 167 -5.34 -1.59 3.19
N GLY A 168 -6.18 -2.61 3.02
CA GLY A 168 -6.91 -3.24 4.13
C GLY A 168 -8.09 -2.42 4.69
N GLY A 169 -8.42 -1.27 4.10
CA GLY A 169 -9.49 -0.38 4.58
C GLY A 169 -10.88 -1.02 4.59
N GLN A 170 -11.19 -1.90 3.63
CA GLN A 170 -12.47 -2.64 3.61
C GLN A 170 -12.66 -3.57 4.82
N ALA A 171 -11.58 -4.02 5.45
CA ALA A 171 -11.64 -4.89 6.63
C ALA A 171 -11.65 -4.09 7.96
N MET A 172 -11.70 -2.76 7.90
CA MET A 172 -11.76 -1.89 9.08
C MET A 172 -13.21 -1.49 9.34
N ASP A 173 -13.79 -2.01 10.43
CA ASP A 173 -15.19 -1.73 10.81
C ASP A 173 -15.33 -0.37 11.51
N ASP A 174 -14.36 -0.01 12.34
CA ASP A 174 -14.32 1.25 13.08
C ASP A 174 -13.88 2.42 12.17
N GLU A 175 -14.75 3.44 12.04
CA GLU A 175 -14.54 4.60 11.17
C GLU A 175 -13.47 5.57 11.71
N LEU A 176 -13.36 5.75 13.03
CA LEU A 176 -12.38 6.64 13.66
C LEU A 176 -10.98 6.05 13.57
N PHE A 177 -10.87 4.75 13.85
CA PHE A 177 -9.62 4.01 13.68
C PHE A 177 -9.18 4.02 12.20
N PHE A 178 -10.11 3.81 11.26
CA PHE A 178 -9.84 3.87 9.83
C PHE A 178 -9.30 5.25 9.38
N LEU A 179 -9.85 6.34 9.93
CA LEU A 179 -9.37 7.67 9.61
C LEU A 179 -7.93 7.89 10.10
N GLY A 180 -7.60 7.39 11.29
CA GLY A 180 -6.23 7.39 11.82
C GLY A 180 -5.25 6.64 10.91
N GLU A 181 -5.62 5.43 10.46
CA GLU A 181 -4.82 4.65 9.49
C GLU A 181 -4.70 5.36 8.14
N THR A 182 -5.74 6.05 7.69
CA THR A 182 -5.74 6.82 6.43
C THR A 182 -4.75 7.98 6.49
N ILE A 183 -4.78 8.75 7.58
CA ILE A 183 -3.86 9.88 7.80
C ILE A 183 -2.42 9.35 7.86
N ASP A 184 -2.18 8.28 8.60
CA ASP A 184 -0.86 7.65 8.70
C ASP A 184 -0.36 7.13 7.33
N TYR A 185 -1.25 6.57 6.50
CA TYR A 185 -0.92 6.14 5.15
C TYR A 185 -0.56 7.32 4.24
N ILE A 186 -1.33 8.41 4.26
CA ILE A 186 -1.03 9.64 3.47
C ILE A 186 0.34 10.22 3.86
N ILE A 187 0.62 10.30 5.17
CA ILE A 187 1.89 10.78 5.70
C ILE A 187 3.05 9.87 5.22
N SER A 188 2.82 8.56 5.14
CA SER A 188 3.82 7.59 4.66
C SER A 188 4.05 7.69 3.15
N LEU A 189 2.99 7.87 2.35
CA LEU A 189 3.09 8.08 0.91
C LEU A 189 3.90 9.34 0.57
N ARG A 190 3.67 10.45 1.30
CA ARG A 190 4.45 11.67 1.10
C ARG A 190 5.94 11.42 1.36
N ALA A 191 6.27 10.75 2.46
CA ALA A 191 7.65 10.39 2.79
C ALA A 191 8.27 9.45 1.76
N GLN A 192 7.52 8.48 1.22
CA GLN A 192 7.95 7.59 0.14
C GLN A 192 8.32 8.39 -1.11
N VAL A 193 7.45 9.32 -1.53
CA VAL A 193 7.69 10.18 -2.69
C VAL A 193 8.92 11.07 -2.48
N ASP A 194 9.10 11.64 -1.29
CA ASP A 194 10.26 12.47 -0.96
C ASP A 194 11.56 11.66 -1.08
N VAL A 195 11.60 10.45 -0.51
CA VAL A 195 12.76 9.56 -0.60
C VAL A 195 13.05 9.22 -2.06
N MET A 196 12.04 8.82 -2.84
CA MET A 196 12.22 8.48 -4.25
C MET A 196 12.76 9.65 -5.08
N ARG A 197 12.27 10.86 -4.85
CA ARG A 197 12.78 12.08 -5.53
C ARG A 197 14.22 12.38 -5.15
N SER A 198 14.59 12.18 -3.88
CA SER A 198 15.97 12.35 -3.41
C SER A 198 16.93 11.36 -4.08
N LEU A 199 16.53 10.09 -4.19
CA LEU A 199 17.30 9.09 -4.94
C LEU A 199 17.46 9.48 -6.41
N ALA A 200 16.36 9.87 -7.09
CA ALA A 200 16.41 10.26 -8.50
C ALA A 200 17.41 11.39 -8.74
N ARG A 201 17.31 12.48 -7.96
CA ARG A 201 18.26 13.61 -8.03
C ARG A 201 19.70 13.18 -7.79
N SER A 202 19.92 12.26 -6.85
CA SER A 202 21.27 11.75 -6.53
C SER A 202 21.85 10.86 -7.64
N VAL A 203 20.99 10.22 -8.44
CA VAL A 203 21.40 9.43 -9.61
C VAL A 203 21.70 10.38 -10.77
N ASP A 204 20.84 11.36 -11.01
CA ASP A 204 21.01 12.37 -12.08
C ASP A 204 22.24 13.26 -11.85
N SER A 205 22.59 13.55 -10.59
CA SER A 205 23.81 14.29 -10.25
C SER A 205 25.10 13.49 -10.45
N LYS A 206 25.02 12.15 -10.46
CA LYS A 206 26.19 11.28 -10.69
C LYS A 206 26.43 10.99 -12.16
N SER A 207 25.38 10.94 -12.98
CA SER A 207 25.50 10.81 -14.43
C SER A 207 26.00 12.09 -15.12
N SER A 208 26.02 13.22 -14.41
CA SER A 208 26.48 14.53 -14.90
C SER A 208 27.91 14.89 -14.51
N LEU A 209 28.68 13.99 -13.89
CA LEU A 209 30.12 14.17 -13.73
C LEU A 209 30.82 14.00 -15.09
N PRO A 210 31.46 15.04 -15.64
CA PRO A 210 32.21 14.91 -16.88
C PRO A 210 33.46 14.07 -16.61
N THR A 211 33.74 13.15 -17.53
CA THR A 211 35.04 12.51 -17.74
C THR A 211 36.11 13.59 -17.97
N MET A 212 36.62 14.18 -16.90
CA MET A 212 37.72 15.16 -16.91
C MET A 212 38.98 14.49 -16.32
N LEU A 213 39.44 13.44 -16.99
CA LEU A 213 40.79 12.89 -16.83
C LEU A 213 41.30 12.44 -18.19
N SER A 214 41.59 13.41 -19.06
CA SER A 214 42.50 13.22 -20.19
C SER A 214 43.17 14.56 -20.53
N CYS A 215 44.07 15.01 -19.66
CA CYS A 215 45.07 16.00 -20.03
C CYS A 215 46.33 15.79 -19.19
N SER A 216 47.28 15.04 -19.74
CA SER A 216 48.70 15.23 -19.46
C SER A 216 49.46 14.78 -20.70
N ARG A 217 49.68 15.78 -21.54
CA ARG A 217 50.60 15.80 -22.67
C ARG A 217 51.97 16.16 -22.09
N SER A 218 52.91 15.21 -22.11
CA SER A 218 54.35 15.43 -22.02
C SER A 218 54.93 14.49 -23.09
N GLY A 219 55.47 14.93 -24.23
CA GLY A 219 56.26 16.14 -24.42
C GLY A 219 57.70 15.88 -24.01
N GLU A 220 58.35 14.87 -24.60
CA GLU A 220 59.80 14.71 -24.50
C GLU A 220 60.34 14.19 -25.85
N SER A 221 60.72 15.15 -26.69
CA SER A 221 61.62 14.94 -27.82
C SER A 221 63.00 15.34 -27.34
N VAL A 222 63.87 14.36 -27.11
CA VAL A 222 65.30 14.59 -26.96
C VAL A 222 65.96 13.99 -28.19
N ASP A 223 66.29 14.88 -29.12
CA ASP A 223 67.21 14.61 -30.21
C ASP A 223 68.13 15.83 -30.31
N ARG A 224 69.41 15.62 -29.99
CA ARG A 224 70.52 16.45 -30.46
C ARG A 224 71.82 15.70 -30.24
N GLY A 225 72.50 15.47 -31.37
CA GLY A 225 73.83 14.89 -31.50
C GLY A 225 74.95 15.73 -30.93
#